data_AF-A0A382KMB8-F1
#
_entry.id   AF-A0A382KMB8-F1
#
_cell.length_a   1.000
_cell.length_b   1.000
_cell.length_c   1.000
_cell.angle_alpha   90.00
_cell.angle_beta   90.00
_cell.angle_gamma   90.00
#
_symmetry.space_group_name_H-M   'P 1'
#
loop_
_entity.id
_entity.type
_entity.pdbx_description
1 polymer ?
#
loop_
_entity_poly.entity_id
_entity_poly.type
_entity_poly.pdbx_seq_one_letter_code
_entity_poly.pdbx_strand_id
1 'polypeptide(L)'
;FFWRQVVADAKAIEQAAAFTPVLAEERRDFRGSFSGYERDQLFYNPDGAQGSFIKSAYVFGLDYDHDGRAAAPVDIDGDGDLDLALLTLRGLRLLENYTDEESSTAQHYARVQLVGTGPNRHAVGAVVTLSAGGVTHRDYVKITEGFQTQVPFDLHFGLGGADVVEKLTVEWPSGAREEWTNLPVDRRLIVEEGTVNVSVQSLRRWAEGTRPRPIGLPSTTVEAPRLDGDSMPLAGVLPAVINFWAPWCAPCNVELPQLVNLARRYGDEISFVGVSVELEDLDSIRRTISKFDIPYSQYLANEHVMERFFGTEVEAALPSTYVFDQNGRLRRLFRGPITESALDVLLQSFRNEGVFEADLELAARSALRSLDYETAFTHYRRLADLRPGSAQTLYQLGVVALQLGNLEEALLALEQ
;
A
#
# COMPACT_ATOMS: atom_id res chain seq x y z
N PHE A 1 -7.84 2.23 0.11
CA PHE A 1 -6.55 2.75 0.59
C PHE A 1 -5.47 1.76 0.23
N PHE A 2 -4.58 2.12 -0.68
CA PHE A 2 -3.38 1.35 -1.00
C PHE A 2 -2.20 2.32 -0.95
N TRP A 3 -1.09 1.92 -0.34
CA TRP A 3 0.07 2.80 -0.18
C TRP A 3 1.13 2.53 -1.25
N ARG A 4 1.45 3.55 -2.04
CA ARG A 4 2.43 3.49 -3.12
C ARG A 4 3.64 4.32 -2.76
N GLN A 5 4.85 3.77 -2.84
CA GLN A 5 6.04 4.58 -2.61
C GLN A 5 6.24 5.58 -3.75
N VAL A 6 6.26 6.88 -3.44
CA VAL A 6 6.38 7.98 -4.43
C VAL A 6 7.77 8.62 -4.41
N VAL A 7 8.54 8.47 -3.33
CA VAL A 7 9.92 8.94 -3.27
C VAL A 7 10.86 7.87 -2.71
N ALA A 8 11.92 7.59 -3.46
CA ALA A 8 12.97 6.65 -3.12
C ALA A 8 14.33 7.19 -3.58
N ASP A 9 14.66 8.43 -3.23
CA ASP A 9 16.06 8.84 -3.18
C ASP A 9 16.27 9.96 -2.15
N ALA A 10 16.82 9.59 -1.00
CA ALA A 10 17.22 10.55 0.03
C ALA A 10 18.34 11.48 -0.48
N LYS A 11 19.16 11.02 -1.43
CA LYS A 11 20.30 11.74 -2.01
C LYS A 11 19.81 12.86 -2.93
N ALA A 12 18.77 12.60 -3.74
CA ALA A 12 18.11 13.62 -4.56
C ALA A 12 17.42 14.72 -3.73
N ILE A 13 16.89 14.39 -2.54
CA ILE A 13 16.33 15.38 -1.60
C ILE A 13 17.45 16.15 -0.88
N GLU A 14 18.53 15.48 -0.45
CA GLU A 14 19.69 16.11 0.21
C GLU A 14 20.42 17.12 -0.70
N GLN A 15 20.42 16.93 -2.02
CA GLN A 15 20.98 17.90 -2.97
C GLN A 15 20.14 19.18 -3.14
N ALA A 16 18.85 19.14 -2.79
CA ALA A 16 17.92 20.27 -2.97
C ALA A 16 17.81 21.21 -1.75
N ALA A 17 18.33 20.81 -0.59
CA ALA A 17 18.28 21.63 0.62
C ALA A 17 19.58 21.50 1.41
N ALA A 18 20.19 22.64 1.77
CA ALA A 18 21.39 22.73 2.60
C ALA A 18 21.10 22.31 4.06
N PHE A 19 20.82 21.02 4.27
CA PHE A 19 20.62 20.41 5.57
C PHE A 19 21.82 19.50 5.86
N THR A 20 22.68 19.93 6.77
CA THR A 20 23.79 19.08 7.25
C THR A 20 23.21 18.00 8.17
N PRO A 21 23.24 16.71 7.82
CA PRO A 21 22.68 15.66 8.66
C PRO A 21 23.54 15.49 9.92
N VAL A 22 22.89 15.30 11.07
CA VAL A 22 23.55 15.00 12.36
C VAL A 22 24.19 13.61 12.38
N LEU A 23 24.05 12.83 11.30
CA LEU A 23 24.66 11.51 11.12
C LEU A 23 25.48 11.53 9.82
N ALA A 24 26.80 11.69 9.96
CA ALA A 24 27.75 11.71 8.86
C ALA A 24 27.67 10.42 8.01
N GLU A 25 27.79 10.58 6.68
CA GLU A 25 27.67 9.54 5.64
C GLU A 25 28.50 8.28 5.90
N GLU A 26 29.64 8.39 6.58
CA GLU A 26 30.60 7.31 6.79
C GLU A 26 30.07 6.14 7.67
N ARG A 27 28.84 6.24 8.22
CA ARG A 27 28.19 5.17 8.98
C ARG A 27 26.88 4.64 8.38
N ARG A 28 26.46 5.10 7.19
CA ARG A 28 25.20 4.66 6.55
C ARG A 28 25.28 3.34 5.76
N ASP A 29 26.43 2.69 5.65
CA ASP A 29 26.55 1.41 4.92
C ASP A 29 26.19 0.18 5.77
N PHE A 30 25.21 0.32 6.66
CA PHE A 30 24.63 -0.84 7.34
C PHE A 30 23.59 -1.48 6.43
N ARG A 31 24.02 -2.44 5.61
CA ARG A 31 23.13 -3.26 4.78
C ARG A 31 22.33 -4.31 5.60
N GLY A 32 22.63 -4.46 6.89
CA GLY A 32 21.99 -5.39 7.83
C GLY A 32 20.67 -4.88 8.43
N SER A 33 20.18 -5.60 9.44
CA SER A 33 19.05 -5.20 10.29
C SER A 33 19.48 -5.28 11.76
N PHE A 34 19.17 -4.27 12.57
CA PHE A 34 19.30 -4.33 14.03
C PHE A 34 18.13 -5.08 14.68
N SER A 35 17.03 -5.27 13.93
CA SER A 35 15.83 -5.98 14.37
C SER A 35 15.67 -7.37 13.72
N GLY A 36 16.73 -7.95 13.17
CA GLY A 36 16.70 -9.31 12.60
C GLY A 36 15.75 -9.48 11.40
N TYR A 37 15.57 -8.44 10.59
CA TYR A 37 14.64 -8.38 9.47
C TYR A 37 13.17 -8.55 9.88
N GLU A 38 12.82 -8.13 11.11
CA GLU A 38 11.43 -8.01 11.54
C GLU A 38 10.66 -7.11 10.56
N ARG A 39 9.47 -7.58 10.17
CA ARG A 39 8.69 -6.92 9.14
C ARG A 39 7.78 -5.86 9.73
N ASP A 40 7.67 -4.74 9.04
CA ASP A 40 6.74 -3.65 9.39
C ASP A 40 5.31 -4.18 9.55
N GLN A 41 4.61 -3.76 10.61
CA GLN A 41 3.27 -4.23 10.96
C GLN A 41 2.25 -3.11 10.78
N LEU A 42 1.11 -3.44 10.19
CA LEU A 42 -0.08 -2.59 10.08
C LEU A 42 -1.26 -3.39 10.60
N PHE A 43 -2.03 -2.79 11.51
CA PHE A 43 -3.26 -3.36 12.04
C PHE A 43 -4.44 -2.58 11.48
N TYR A 44 -5.21 -3.21 10.59
CA TYR A 44 -6.35 -2.60 9.94
C TYR A 44 -7.65 -3.05 10.62
N ASN A 45 -8.57 -2.11 10.82
CA ASN A 45 -9.91 -2.40 11.33
C ASN A 45 -10.95 -2.16 10.21
N PRO A 46 -11.40 -3.21 9.50
CA PRO A 46 -12.30 -3.08 8.36
C PRO A 46 -13.73 -2.66 8.74
N ASP A 47 -14.18 -3.00 9.94
CA ASP A 47 -15.58 -2.87 10.34
C ASP A 47 -15.83 -1.69 11.29
N GLY A 48 -14.79 -1.00 11.75
CA GLY A 48 -14.87 0.07 12.74
C GLY A 48 -15.35 -0.40 14.13
N ALA A 49 -15.67 -1.70 14.28
CA ALA A 49 -16.05 -2.32 15.53
C ALA A 49 -14.85 -2.41 16.47
N GLN A 50 -15.09 -2.29 17.78
CA GLN A 50 -14.02 -2.41 18.76
C GLN A 50 -13.48 -3.85 18.79
N GLY A 51 -12.16 -3.99 18.63
CA GLY A 51 -11.44 -5.26 18.85
C GLY A 51 -11.20 -6.14 17.62
N SER A 52 -11.61 -5.74 16.41
CA SER A 52 -11.42 -6.51 15.17
C SER A 52 -10.27 -5.97 14.31
N PHE A 53 -9.04 -5.98 14.83
CA PHE A 53 -7.87 -5.59 14.05
C PHE A 53 -7.23 -6.81 13.38
N ILE A 54 -6.95 -6.70 12.08
CA ILE A 54 -6.22 -7.71 11.32
C ILE A 54 -4.85 -7.18 10.90
N LYS A 55 -3.84 -8.05 10.91
CA LYS A 55 -2.52 -7.70 10.37
C LYS A 55 -2.60 -7.64 8.86
N SER A 56 -2.38 -6.45 8.31
CA SER A 56 -2.61 -6.19 6.88
C SER A 56 -1.45 -5.47 6.18
N ALA A 57 -0.28 -5.33 6.83
CA ALA A 57 0.88 -4.64 6.24
C ALA A 57 1.16 -5.07 4.80
N TYR A 58 1.03 -6.38 4.54
CA TYR A 58 1.21 -6.96 3.21
C TYR A 58 0.27 -6.36 2.16
N VAL A 59 -1.05 -6.37 2.45
CA VAL A 59 -2.11 -5.91 1.55
C VAL A 59 -1.95 -4.44 1.21
N PHE A 60 -1.47 -3.67 2.17
CA PHE A 60 -1.29 -2.24 2.04
C PHE A 60 0.07 -1.84 1.47
N GLY A 61 0.95 -2.79 1.10
CA GLY A 61 2.27 -2.48 0.56
C GLY A 61 3.29 -1.98 1.60
N LEU A 62 3.00 -2.17 2.89
CA LEU A 62 3.79 -1.70 4.03
C LEU A 62 4.63 -2.80 4.70
N ASP A 63 4.66 -4.02 4.15
CA ASP A 63 5.35 -5.18 4.73
C ASP A 63 6.83 -5.24 4.34
N TYR A 64 7.60 -4.22 4.73
CA TYR A 64 9.03 -4.14 4.47
C TYR A 64 9.85 -4.88 5.54
N ASP A 65 11.00 -5.43 5.14
CA ASP A 65 11.94 -6.19 5.98
C ASP A 65 13.12 -5.35 6.48
N HIS A 66 13.01 -4.02 6.39
CA HIS A 66 14.02 -3.08 6.86
C HIS A 66 13.61 -2.45 8.17
N ASP A 67 14.59 -1.97 8.92
CA ASP A 67 14.35 -1.35 10.21
C ASP A 67 13.66 0.02 10.06
N GLY A 68 12.34 0.03 10.25
CA GLY A 68 11.56 1.24 10.51
C GLY A 68 12.01 1.91 11.81
N ARG A 69 12.03 3.25 11.82
CA ARG A 69 12.44 4.08 12.96
C ARG A 69 11.40 5.12 13.33
N ALA A 70 10.73 5.71 12.35
CA ALA A 70 9.68 6.70 12.60
C ALA A 70 8.65 6.62 11.48
N ALA A 71 7.38 6.87 11.82
CA ALA A 71 6.27 6.87 10.89
C ALA A 71 5.38 8.08 11.19
N ALA A 72 5.14 8.91 10.19
CA ALA A 72 4.34 10.13 10.32
C ALA A 72 3.24 10.15 9.25
N PRO A 73 1.94 10.24 9.64
CA PRO A 73 0.90 10.52 8.68
C PRO A 73 1.02 11.97 8.19
N VAL A 74 0.86 12.20 6.90
CA VAL A 74 1.01 13.52 6.27
C VAL A 74 0.23 13.53 4.97
N ASP A 75 -0.48 14.59 4.64
CA ASP A 75 -1.09 14.78 3.32
C ASP A 75 -0.07 15.54 2.45
N ILE A 76 0.75 14.81 1.68
CA ILE A 76 1.92 15.36 0.95
C ILE A 76 1.54 16.01 -0.37
N ASP A 77 0.43 15.58 -0.96
CA ASP A 77 -0.03 16.07 -2.25
C ASP A 77 -1.23 17.00 -2.14
N GLY A 78 -1.81 17.17 -0.95
CA GLY A 78 -2.91 18.10 -0.68
C GLY A 78 -4.26 17.62 -1.21
N ASP A 79 -4.42 16.33 -1.49
CA ASP A 79 -5.65 15.77 -2.04
C ASP A 79 -6.74 15.53 -0.96
N GLY A 80 -6.31 15.41 0.30
CA GLY A 80 -7.17 15.25 1.47
C GLY A 80 -7.16 13.88 2.10
N ASP A 81 -6.61 12.88 1.42
CA ASP A 81 -6.31 11.61 2.04
C ASP A 81 -4.95 11.69 2.76
N LEU A 82 -4.80 10.95 3.86
CA LEU A 82 -3.55 10.99 4.61
C LEU A 82 -2.58 10.06 3.92
N ASP A 83 -1.39 10.59 3.63
CA ASP A 83 -0.21 9.86 3.20
C ASP A 83 0.68 9.41 4.39
N LEU A 84 1.83 8.75 4.13
CA LEU A 84 2.70 8.17 5.15
C LEU A 84 4.17 8.42 4.81
N ALA A 85 4.86 9.13 5.70
CA ALA A 85 6.31 9.26 5.69
C ALA A 85 6.92 8.24 6.66
N LEU A 86 7.74 7.33 6.13
CA LEU A 86 8.43 6.29 6.89
C LEU A 86 9.94 6.53 6.87
N LEU A 87 10.52 6.83 8.02
CA LEU A 87 11.96 6.88 8.20
C LEU A 87 12.48 5.49 8.56
N THR A 88 13.43 5.00 7.79
CA THR A 88 14.06 3.69 7.97
C THR A 88 15.57 3.88 8.15
N LEU A 89 16.28 2.85 8.62
CA LEU A 89 17.75 2.88 8.59
C LEU A 89 18.33 3.04 7.17
N ARG A 90 17.53 2.73 6.14
CA ARG A 90 17.90 2.87 4.72
C ARG A 90 17.45 4.20 4.11
N GLY A 91 16.94 5.13 4.92
CA GLY A 91 16.49 6.45 4.49
C GLY A 91 14.98 6.67 4.60
N LEU A 92 14.54 7.85 4.15
CA LEU A 92 13.15 8.27 4.12
C LEU A 92 12.41 7.65 2.93
N ARG A 93 11.20 7.13 3.18
CA ARG A 93 10.23 6.70 2.18
C ARG A 93 8.97 7.54 2.32
N LEU A 94 8.47 8.04 1.20
CA LEU A 94 7.14 8.64 1.13
C LEU A 94 6.22 7.66 0.42
N LEU A 95 5.14 7.30 1.10
CA LEU A 95 4.12 6.38 0.65
C LEU A 95 2.86 7.21 0.48
N GLU A 96 2.36 7.29 -0.74
CA GLU A 96 1.15 7.99 -1.09
C GLU A 96 -0.03 7.03 -0.98
N ASN A 97 -1.10 7.47 -0.34
CA ASN A 97 -2.32 6.71 -0.32
C ASN A 97 -3.08 6.94 -1.64
N TYR A 98 -3.45 5.84 -2.28
CA TYR A 98 -4.16 5.88 -3.55
C TYR A 98 -5.59 5.40 -3.36
N THR A 99 -6.52 6.28 -3.68
CA THR A 99 -7.92 5.97 -3.92
C THR A 99 -8.23 6.17 -5.40
N ASP A 100 -8.91 5.22 -6.02
CA ASP A 100 -9.24 5.31 -7.44
C ASP A 100 -10.27 6.44 -7.64
N GLU A 101 -9.85 7.55 -8.25
CA GLU A 101 -10.68 8.74 -8.45
C GLU A 101 -11.94 8.43 -9.29
N GLU A 102 -11.92 7.41 -10.15
CA GLU A 102 -13.06 7.07 -11.03
C GLU A 102 -14.14 6.20 -10.35
N SER A 103 -13.83 5.52 -9.24
CA SER A 103 -14.78 4.61 -8.56
C SER A 103 -15.19 5.03 -7.15
N SER A 104 -14.61 6.10 -6.61
CA SER A 104 -14.91 6.54 -5.24
C SER A 104 -16.10 7.53 -5.21
N THR A 105 -17.05 7.26 -4.31
CA THR A 105 -17.99 8.30 -3.84
C THR A 105 -17.18 9.46 -3.29
N ALA A 106 -17.55 10.72 -3.59
CA ALA A 106 -16.86 11.89 -3.07
C ALA A 106 -16.71 11.80 -1.54
N GLN A 107 -15.47 11.63 -1.08
CA GLN A 107 -15.12 11.68 0.33
C GLN A 107 -14.48 13.03 0.60
N HIS A 108 -14.91 13.65 1.69
CA HIS A 108 -14.50 14.98 2.09
C HIS A 108 -13.61 14.95 3.32
N TYR A 109 -12.87 16.02 3.52
CA TYR A 109 -12.02 16.22 4.69
C TYR A 109 -12.08 17.67 5.18
N ALA A 110 -11.56 17.91 6.37
CA ALA A 110 -11.19 19.26 6.82
C ALA A 110 -9.87 19.21 7.57
N ARG A 111 -8.98 20.17 7.29
CA ARG A 111 -7.83 20.42 8.16
C ARG A 111 -8.09 21.60 9.06
N VAL A 112 -7.77 21.48 10.35
CA VAL A 112 -7.93 22.56 11.31
C VAL A 112 -6.56 22.98 11.81
N GLN A 113 -6.16 24.21 11.49
CA GLN A 113 -4.95 24.83 12.00
C GLN A 113 -5.33 25.89 13.04
N LEU A 114 -4.79 25.77 14.26
CA LEU A 114 -5.06 26.70 15.33
C LEU A 114 -3.92 27.71 15.50
N VAL A 115 -4.28 28.96 15.78
CA VAL A 115 -3.36 30.05 16.09
C VAL A 115 -3.73 30.63 17.45
N GLY A 116 -2.91 30.33 18.47
CA GLY A 116 -3.09 30.88 19.81
C GLY A 116 -2.61 32.33 19.92
N THR A 117 -3.12 33.06 20.92
CA THR A 117 -2.79 34.48 21.17
C THR A 117 -1.56 34.68 22.07
N GLY A 118 -1.19 33.66 22.86
CA GLY A 118 -0.06 33.71 23.81
C GLY A 118 1.27 33.17 23.26
N PRO A 119 2.24 32.80 24.12
CA PRO A 119 3.50 32.20 23.68
C PRO A 119 3.28 30.83 23.00
N ASN A 120 2.19 30.14 23.30
CA ASN A 120 1.77 28.90 22.64
C ASN A 120 1.04 29.21 21.32
N ARG A 121 1.77 29.73 20.33
CA ARG A 121 1.19 30.15 19.03
C ARG A 121 0.58 28.99 18.23
N HIS A 122 1.06 27.77 18.44
CA HIS A 122 0.51 26.57 17.80
C HIS A 122 -0.67 25.97 18.57
N ALA A 123 -1.08 26.57 19.69
CA ALA A 123 -2.16 26.08 20.53
C ALA A 123 -2.00 24.60 20.95
N VAL A 124 -0.76 24.17 21.23
CA VAL A 124 -0.48 22.81 21.71
C VAL A 124 -1.31 22.52 22.96
N GLY A 125 -2.01 21.38 22.96
CA GLY A 125 -2.96 20.96 24.00
C GLY A 125 -4.39 21.46 23.80
N ALA A 126 -4.66 22.30 22.80
CA ALA A 126 -6.03 22.65 22.43
C ALA A 126 -6.78 21.41 21.98
N VAL A 127 -8.03 21.28 22.40
CA VAL A 127 -8.91 20.20 21.99
C VAL A 127 -9.87 20.72 20.94
N VAL A 128 -9.99 19.99 19.84
CA VAL A 128 -10.91 20.30 18.75
C VAL A 128 -11.95 19.21 18.64
N THR A 129 -13.22 19.60 18.68
CA THR A 129 -14.36 18.73 18.41
C THR A 129 -15.04 19.20 17.13
N LEU A 130 -15.13 18.34 16.13
CA LEU A 130 -15.71 18.63 14.82
C LEU A 130 -16.88 17.68 14.57
N SER A 131 -18.02 18.21 14.14
CA SER A 131 -19.20 17.43 13.75
C SER A 131 -19.58 17.69 12.30
N ALA A 132 -19.82 16.61 11.55
CA ALA A 132 -20.26 16.62 10.16
C ALA A 132 -20.97 15.30 9.83
N GLY A 133 -22.06 15.33 9.06
CA GLY A 133 -22.77 14.13 8.63
C GLY A 133 -23.33 13.31 9.79
N GLY A 134 -23.67 13.97 10.91
CA GLY A 134 -24.11 13.31 12.14
C GLY A 134 -23.02 12.56 12.93
N VAL A 135 -21.75 12.64 12.52
CA VAL A 135 -20.60 12.07 13.24
C VAL A 135 -19.82 13.18 13.92
N THR A 136 -19.43 12.95 15.18
CA THR A 136 -18.58 13.86 15.95
C THR A 136 -17.22 13.23 16.20
N HIS A 137 -16.17 13.89 15.70
CA HIS A 137 -14.77 13.56 15.94
C HIS A 137 -14.16 14.52 16.96
N ARG A 138 -13.20 14.02 17.74
CA ARG A 138 -12.44 14.82 18.70
C ARG A 138 -10.97 14.46 18.60
N ASP A 139 -10.12 15.47 18.51
CA ASP A 139 -8.67 15.34 18.57
C ASP A 139 -8.07 16.55 19.30
N TYR A 140 -6.76 16.59 19.48
CA TYR A 140 -6.07 17.68 20.15
C TYR A 140 -4.71 17.97 19.51
N VAL A 141 -4.28 19.23 19.58
CA VAL A 141 -3.00 19.64 19.00
C VAL A 141 -1.86 19.05 19.81
N LYS A 142 -1.08 18.18 19.15
CA LYS A 142 0.09 17.49 19.69
C LYS A 142 1.35 17.90 18.94
N ILE A 143 2.50 17.77 19.61
CA ILE A 143 3.81 18.01 18.99
C ILE A 143 4.32 16.72 18.34
N THR A 144 4.18 15.60 19.07
CA THR A 144 4.76 14.31 18.69
C THR A 144 3.71 13.22 18.74
N GLU A 145 3.83 12.26 17.83
CA GLU A 145 3.01 11.05 17.79
C GLU A 145 3.88 9.88 17.34
N GLY A 146 3.90 8.80 18.11
CA GLY A 146 4.81 7.67 17.86
C GLY A 146 6.26 7.90 18.34
N PHE A 147 7.16 7.01 17.92
CA PHE A 147 8.56 7.03 18.34
C PHE A 147 9.38 7.99 17.46
N GLN A 148 10.16 8.88 18.09
CA GLN A 148 11.06 9.84 17.43
C GLN A 148 10.42 10.67 16.30
N THR A 149 9.12 10.93 16.39
CA THR A 149 8.33 11.55 15.32
C THR A 149 7.65 12.82 15.79
N GLN A 150 7.85 13.91 15.05
CA GLN A 150 7.06 15.14 15.17
C GLN A 150 6.03 15.16 14.03
N VAL A 151 4.78 15.50 14.34
CA VAL A 151 3.70 15.58 13.35
C VAL A 151 3.30 17.03 13.09
N PRO A 152 2.63 17.34 11.96
CA PRO A 152 2.06 18.66 11.74
C PRO A 152 1.11 19.06 12.87
N PHE A 153 1.10 20.36 13.20
CA PHE A 153 0.14 20.90 14.20
C PHE A 153 -1.30 20.96 13.69
N ASP A 154 -1.48 20.86 12.37
CA ASP A 154 -2.78 20.88 11.73
C ASP A 154 -3.49 19.54 11.97
N LEU A 155 -4.69 19.59 12.54
CA LEU A 155 -5.51 18.40 12.76
C LEU A 155 -6.21 18.02 11.45
N HIS A 156 -6.32 16.73 11.18
CA HIS A 156 -7.04 16.19 10.03
C HIS A 156 -8.31 15.48 10.48
N PHE A 157 -9.42 15.79 9.80
CA PHE A 157 -10.70 15.13 10.01
C PHE A 157 -11.21 14.62 8.65
N GLY A 158 -11.34 13.30 8.51
CA GLY A 158 -12.12 12.70 7.43
C GLY A 158 -13.61 12.88 7.71
N LEU A 159 -14.36 13.38 6.73
CA LEU A 159 -15.78 13.75 6.87
C LEU A 159 -16.72 12.81 6.12
N GLY A 160 -16.17 11.83 5.39
CA GLY A 160 -16.97 10.94 4.55
C GLY A 160 -17.70 11.73 3.46
N GLY A 161 -18.94 11.37 3.15
CA GLY A 161 -19.77 12.09 2.18
C GLY A 161 -20.44 13.37 2.70
N ALA A 162 -19.97 13.96 3.79
CA ALA A 162 -20.55 15.21 4.32
C ALA A 162 -20.03 16.43 3.54
N ASP A 163 -20.94 17.24 3.01
CA ASP A 163 -20.60 18.45 2.23
C ASP A 163 -20.35 19.71 3.07
N VAL A 164 -20.56 19.63 4.39
CA VAL A 164 -20.41 20.76 5.32
C VAL A 164 -19.92 20.31 6.68
N VAL A 165 -19.02 21.09 7.28
CA VAL A 165 -18.72 21.00 8.71
C VAL A 165 -19.82 21.73 9.47
N GLU A 166 -20.73 20.95 10.07
CA GLU A 166 -21.89 21.46 10.80
C GLU A 166 -21.46 22.30 12.00
N LYS A 167 -20.46 21.80 12.76
CA LYS A 167 -19.95 22.45 13.95
C LYS A 167 -18.47 22.16 14.19
N LEU A 168 -17.72 23.22 14.51
CA LEU A 168 -16.35 23.17 15.02
C LEU A 168 -16.34 23.81 16.41
N THR A 169 -15.79 23.12 17.40
CA THR A 169 -15.59 23.62 18.76
C THR A 169 -14.12 23.50 19.14
N VAL A 170 -13.53 24.59 19.62
CA VAL A 170 -12.15 24.61 20.11
C VAL A 170 -12.17 24.95 21.59
N GLU A 171 -11.58 24.06 22.40
CA GLU A 171 -11.24 24.32 23.80
C GLU A 171 -9.75 24.65 23.86
N TRP A 172 -9.46 25.92 24.12
CA TRP A 172 -8.10 26.46 24.08
C TRP A 172 -7.33 26.16 25.37
N PRO A 173 -5.98 26.12 25.32
CA PRO A 173 -5.14 26.00 26.52
C PRO A 173 -5.30 27.16 27.51
N SER A 174 -5.82 28.31 27.05
CA SER A 174 -6.17 29.45 27.90
C SER A 174 -7.41 29.19 28.78
N GLY A 175 -8.19 28.14 28.47
CA GLY A 175 -9.49 27.86 29.06
C GLY A 175 -10.68 28.47 28.29
N ALA A 176 -10.42 29.26 27.25
CA ALA A 176 -11.46 29.76 26.36
C ALA A 176 -12.11 28.61 25.58
N ARG A 177 -13.40 28.74 25.27
CA ARG A 177 -14.13 27.82 24.40
C ARG A 177 -14.85 28.62 23.33
N GLU A 178 -14.61 28.27 22.08
CA GLU A 178 -15.16 28.96 20.91
C GLU A 178 -15.78 27.96 19.93
N GLU A 179 -16.79 28.44 19.20
CA GLU A 179 -17.60 27.59 18.32
C GLU A 179 -17.90 28.30 17.00
N TRP A 180 -17.84 27.53 15.91
CA TRP A 180 -18.15 27.95 14.55
C TRP A 180 -19.06 26.90 13.90
N THR A 181 -19.87 27.33 12.94
CA THR A 181 -20.85 26.48 12.24
C THR A 181 -20.82 26.76 10.75
N ASN A 182 -21.33 25.82 9.95
CA ASN A 182 -21.45 25.95 8.49
C ASN A 182 -20.11 26.26 7.81
N LEU A 183 -19.05 25.52 8.15
CA LEU A 183 -17.73 25.69 7.55
C LEU A 183 -17.57 24.77 6.32
N PRO A 184 -16.80 25.19 5.31
CA PRO A 184 -16.62 24.41 4.08
C PRO A 184 -15.76 23.17 4.32
N VAL A 185 -15.97 22.16 3.48
CA VAL A 185 -15.13 20.95 3.38
C VAL A 185 -14.04 21.10 2.32
N ASP A 186 -13.08 20.19 2.33
CA ASP A 186 -11.91 20.11 1.45
C ASP A 186 -11.02 21.35 1.52
N ARG A 187 -10.88 21.87 2.74
CA ARG A 187 -10.13 23.09 3.03
C ARG A 187 -9.30 22.95 4.29
N ARG A 188 -8.31 23.83 4.41
CA ARG A 188 -7.69 24.18 5.67
C ARG A 188 -8.44 25.34 6.30
N LEU A 189 -9.00 25.08 7.48
CA LEU A 189 -9.67 26.02 8.36
C LEU A 189 -8.64 26.55 9.36
N ILE A 190 -8.24 27.81 9.20
CA ILE A 190 -7.30 28.48 10.11
C ILE A 190 -8.12 29.28 11.11
N VAL A 191 -8.03 28.88 12.37
CA VAL A 191 -8.79 29.45 13.48
C VAL A 191 -7.83 30.17 14.41
N GLU A 192 -8.05 31.46 14.61
CA GLU A 192 -7.28 32.27 15.57
C GLU A 192 -8.12 32.52 16.83
N GLU A 193 -7.53 32.26 17.99
CA GLU A 193 -8.19 32.41 19.28
C GLU A 193 -8.71 33.85 19.47
N GLY A 194 -9.97 33.98 19.87
CA GLY A 194 -10.61 35.28 20.07
C GLY A 194 -11.12 35.94 18.79
N THR A 195 -11.07 35.24 17.64
CA THR A 195 -11.56 35.77 16.36
C THR A 195 -12.83 35.06 15.91
N VAL A 196 -13.78 35.83 15.38
CA VAL A 196 -15.06 35.29 14.91
C VAL A 196 -14.93 34.63 13.53
N ASN A 197 -14.00 35.11 12.70
CA ASN A 197 -13.86 34.66 11.32
C ASN A 197 -12.83 33.54 11.21
N VAL A 198 -13.20 32.46 10.51
CA VAL A 198 -12.28 31.40 10.13
C VAL A 198 -11.67 31.73 8.77
N SER A 199 -10.35 31.72 8.67
CA SER A 199 -9.67 31.85 7.37
C SER A 199 -9.68 30.50 6.67
N VAL A 200 -10.11 30.48 5.41
CA VAL A 200 -10.29 29.26 4.62
C VAL A 200 -9.25 29.24 3.50
N GLN A 201 -8.43 28.19 3.46
CA GLN A 201 -7.37 28.03 2.48
C GLN A 201 -7.55 26.71 1.70
N SER A 202 -7.36 26.74 0.38
CA SER A 202 -7.22 25.54 -0.43
C SER A 202 -5.88 24.86 -0.15
N LEU A 203 -5.86 23.54 -0.06
CA LEU A 203 -4.59 22.81 -0.04
C LEU A 203 -3.93 22.87 -1.42
N ARG A 204 -2.59 22.87 -1.42
CA ARG A 204 -1.80 22.90 -2.64
C ARG A 204 -1.75 21.50 -3.20
N ARG A 205 -2.50 21.26 -4.28
CA ARG A 205 -2.35 20.05 -5.08
C ARG A 205 -1.04 20.04 -5.85
N TRP A 206 -0.46 18.85 -6.07
CA TRP A 206 0.56 18.71 -7.10
C TRP A 206 0.00 19.17 -8.44
N ALA A 207 0.82 19.90 -9.19
CA ALA A 207 0.40 20.31 -10.52
C ALA A 207 0.26 19.07 -11.41
N GLU A 208 -0.66 19.15 -12.37
CA GLU A 208 -0.86 18.08 -13.34
C GLU A 208 0.47 17.76 -14.05
N GLY A 209 0.84 16.48 -14.09
CA GLY A 209 2.12 16.03 -14.64
C GLY A 209 3.36 16.25 -13.77
N THR A 210 3.25 16.91 -12.60
CA THR A 210 4.35 17.04 -11.62
C THR A 210 4.32 16.02 -10.50
N ARG A 211 3.31 15.15 -10.47
CA ARG A 211 3.26 13.99 -9.57
C ARG A 211 4.56 13.21 -9.73
N PRO A 212 5.39 13.05 -8.67
CA PRO A 212 6.65 12.33 -8.80
C PRO A 212 6.35 10.95 -9.36
N ARG A 213 7.07 10.57 -10.42
CA ARG A 213 6.95 9.21 -10.95
C ARG A 213 7.44 8.27 -9.86
N PRO A 214 6.64 7.28 -9.47
CA PRO A 214 7.07 6.31 -8.48
C PRO A 214 8.33 5.62 -8.99
N ILE A 215 9.42 5.86 -8.28
CA ILE A 215 10.76 5.44 -8.70
C ILE A 215 10.75 3.92 -8.80
N GLY A 216 11.24 3.41 -9.93
CA GLY A 216 11.46 1.99 -10.12
C GLY A 216 10.20 1.16 -9.99
N LEU A 217 9.03 1.64 -10.44
CA LEU A 217 7.90 0.72 -10.62
C LEU A 217 8.29 -0.29 -11.68
N PRO A 218 8.61 -1.53 -11.27
CA PRO A 218 8.98 -2.52 -12.23
C PRO A 218 7.72 -2.74 -13.09
N SER A 219 7.89 -2.87 -14.40
CA SER A 219 6.77 -3.03 -15.33
C SER A 219 7.06 -4.24 -16.19
N THR A 220 6.02 -5.04 -16.43
CA THR A 220 6.07 -6.17 -17.35
C THR A 220 6.32 -5.73 -18.79
N THR A 221 5.99 -4.47 -19.12
CA THR A 221 6.11 -3.90 -20.47
C THR A 221 7.51 -3.41 -20.84
N VAL A 222 8.49 -3.59 -19.96
CA VAL A 222 9.86 -3.12 -20.20
C VAL A 222 10.50 -4.02 -21.23
N GLU A 223 10.99 -3.41 -22.31
CA GLU A 223 11.73 -4.11 -23.36
C GLU A 223 13.08 -4.58 -22.81
N ALA A 224 13.32 -5.88 -22.91
CA ALA A 224 14.55 -6.50 -22.48
C ALA A 224 15.09 -7.43 -23.57
N PRO A 225 16.42 -7.48 -23.78
CA PRO A 225 17.03 -8.43 -24.70
C PRO A 225 16.80 -9.86 -24.23
N ARG A 226 16.24 -10.71 -25.09
CA ARG A 226 16.14 -12.15 -24.84
C ARG A 226 17.52 -12.79 -24.88
N LEU A 227 17.74 -13.85 -24.11
CA LEU A 227 19.00 -14.61 -24.16
C LEU A 227 19.29 -15.14 -25.58
N ASP A 228 18.24 -15.61 -26.25
CA ASP A 228 18.30 -16.11 -27.62
C ASP A 228 17.20 -15.42 -28.45
N GLY A 229 17.48 -14.22 -28.96
CA GLY A 229 16.60 -13.49 -29.87
C GLY A 229 16.61 -11.97 -29.71
N ASP A 230 15.64 -11.32 -30.35
CA ASP A 230 15.43 -9.88 -30.25
C ASP A 230 14.85 -9.47 -28.89
N SER A 231 14.93 -8.17 -28.59
CA SER A 231 14.27 -7.61 -27.41
C SER A 231 12.76 -7.76 -27.49
N MET A 232 12.16 -8.08 -26.34
CA MET A 232 10.72 -8.17 -26.16
C MET A 232 10.34 -7.63 -24.77
N PRO A 233 9.06 -7.28 -24.54
CA PRO A 233 8.56 -7.00 -23.20
C PRO A 233 8.81 -8.19 -22.26
N LEU A 234 9.28 -7.93 -21.04
CA LEU A 234 9.58 -8.98 -20.06
C LEU A 234 8.40 -9.93 -19.83
N ALA A 235 7.17 -9.43 -19.77
CA ALA A 235 5.97 -10.25 -19.69
C ALA A 235 4.80 -9.66 -20.49
N GLY A 236 3.86 -10.55 -20.87
CA GLY A 236 2.69 -10.23 -21.69
C GLY A 236 1.46 -9.84 -20.87
N VAL A 237 0.28 -10.33 -21.28
CA VAL A 237 -1.04 -9.99 -20.70
C VAL A 237 -1.35 -10.79 -19.42
N LEU A 238 -0.65 -11.90 -19.17
CA LEU A 238 -0.84 -12.71 -17.98
C LEU A 238 -0.18 -12.06 -16.75
N PRO A 239 -0.65 -12.36 -15.52
CA PRO A 239 0.13 -12.15 -14.30
C PRO A 239 1.56 -12.68 -14.48
N ALA A 240 2.55 -12.04 -13.86
CA ALA A 240 3.95 -12.34 -14.15
C ALA A 240 4.80 -12.55 -12.89
N VAL A 241 5.70 -13.52 -12.94
CA VAL A 241 6.76 -13.73 -11.96
C VAL A 241 8.09 -13.49 -12.66
N ILE A 242 8.72 -12.36 -12.36
CA ILE A 242 10.01 -11.94 -12.93
C ILE A 242 11.09 -12.16 -11.89
N ASN A 243 11.96 -13.14 -12.11
CA ASN A 243 13.07 -13.50 -11.23
C ASN A 243 14.41 -13.01 -11.79
N PHE A 244 15.12 -12.20 -11.02
CA PHE A 244 16.48 -11.77 -11.30
C PHE A 244 17.47 -12.73 -10.67
N TRP A 245 18.38 -13.27 -11.48
CA TRP A 245 19.32 -14.31 -11.06
C TRP A 245 20.66 -14.20 -11.78
N ALA A 246 21.63 -15.01 -11.34
CA ALA A 246 22.88 -15.21 -12.06
C ALA A 246 23.44 -16.62 -11.78
N PRO A 247 24.20 -17.23 -12.71
CA PRO A 247 24.79 -18.56 -12.52
C PRO A 247 25.70 -18.68 -11.29
N TRP A 248 26.47 -17.64 -10.99
CA TRP A 248 27.38 -17.57 -9.85
C TRP A 248 26.68 -17.29 -8.51
N CYS A 249 25.39 -16.92 -8.53
CA CYS A 249 24.61 -16.63 -7.32
C CYS A 249 24.17 -17.94 -6.66
N ALA A 250 24.86 -18.35 -5.59
CA ALA A 250 24.54 -19.58 -4.86
C ALA A 250 23.10 -19.61 -4.31
N PRO A 251 22.56 -18.54 -3.70
CA PRO A 251 21.15 -18.53 -3.24
C PRO A 251 20.16 -18.67 -4.40
N CYS A 252 20.47 -18.10 -5.58
CA CYS A 252 19.65 -18.26 -6.78
C CYS A 252 19.59 -19.74 -7.20
N ASN A 253 20.71 -20.46 -7.17
CA ASN A 253 20.75 -21.89 -7.48
C ASN A 253 19.90 -22.75 -6.53
N VAL A 254 19.66 -22.30 -5.29
CA VAL A 254 18.75 -22.96 -4.33
C VAL A 254 17.28 -22.63 -4.66
N GLU A 255 17.01 -21.44 -5.15
CA GLU A 255 15.67 -20.97 -5.51
C GLU A 255 15.16 -21.55 -6.85
N LEU A 256 16.03 -21.63 -7.86
CA LEU A 256 15.66 -22.00 -9.24
C LEU A 256 14.81 -23.28 -9.36
N PRO A 257 15.13 -24.41 -8.69
CA PRO A 257 14.29 -25.61 -8.75
C PRO A 257 12.84 -25.36 -8.28
N GLN A 258 12.64 -24.46 -7.32
CA GLN A 258 11.33 -24.13 -6.77
C GLN A 258 10.52 -23.30 -7.76
N LEU A 259 11.15 -22.33 -8.43
CA LEU A 259 10.53 -21.58 -9.51
C LEU A 259 10.19 -22.47 -10.71
N VAL A 260 11.06 -23.42 -11.06
CA VAL A 260 10.82 -24.40 -12.12
C VAL A 260 9.59 -25.25 -11.81
N ASN A 261 9.43 -25.73 -10.57
CA ASN A 261 8.24 -26.49 -10.17
C ASN A 261 6.96 -25.66 -10.31
N LEU A 262 6.98 -24.41 -9.87
CA LEU A 262 5.83 -23.51 -9.98
C LEU A 262 5.51 -23.14 -11.42
N ALA A 263 6.53 -22.91 -12.25
CA ALA A 263 6.33 -22.63 -13.67
C ALA A 263 5.74 -23.83 -14.42
N ARG A 264 6.11 -25.06 -14.07
CA ARG A 264 5.46 -26.26 -14.62
C ARG A 264 4.01 -26.41 -14.16
N ARG A 265 3.67 -25.91 -12.96
CA ARG A 265 2.31 -25.99 -12.39
C ARG A 265 1.39 -24.89 -12.93
N TYR A 266 1.90 -23.68 -13.11
CA TYR A 266 1.11 -22.47 -13.37
C TYR A 266 1.44 -21.77 -14.70
N GLY A 267 2.33 -22.32 -15.53
CA GLY A 267 2.84 -21.65 -16.73
C GLY A 267 1.78 -21.28 -17.79
N ASP A 268 0.62 -21.94 -17.75
CA ASP A 268 -0.52 -21.61 -18.64
C ASP A 268 -1.31 -20.39 -18.16
N GLU A 269 -1.19 -20.01 -16.88
CA GLU A 269 -1.95 -18.95 -16.23
C GLU A 269 -1.09 -17.76 -15.81
N ILE A 270 0.20 -18.00 -15.59
CA ILE A 270 1.15 -17.03 -15.05
C ILE A 270 2.43 -17.09 -15.88
N SER A 271 2.87 -15.92 -16.34
CA SER A 271 4.11 -15.75 -17.09
C SER A 271 5.30 -15.78 -16.14
N PHE A 272 6.05 -16.89 -16.12
CA PHE A 272 7.35 -16.93 -15.46
C PHE A 272 8.44 -16.38 -16.39
N VAL A 273 9.33 -15.58 -15.84
CA VAL A 273 10.37 -14.86 -16.58
C VAL A 273 11.65 -14.88 -15.75
N GLY A 274 12.73 -15.38 -16.32
CA GLY A 274 14.06 -15.24 -15.74
C GLY A 274 14.80 -14.08 -16.38
N VAL A 275 15.46 -13.26 -15.57
CA VAL A 275 16.28 -12.14 -16.02
C VAL A 275 17.67 -12.31 -15.42
N SER A 276 18.63 -12.68 -16.27
CA SER A 276 20.02 -12.84 -15.84
C SER A 276 20.70 -11.47 -15.77
N VAL A 277 21.35 -11.17 -14.65
CA VAL A 277 22.25 -10.00 -14.56
C VAL A 277 23.67 -10.31 -15.04
N GLU A 278 23.97 -11.59 -15.31
CA GLU A 278 25.19 -11.99 -16.02
C GLU A 278 25.05 -11.62 -17.49
N LEU A 279 25.98 -10.81 -18.00
CA LEU A 279 26.00 -10.31 -19.38
C LEU A 279 27.28 -10.71 -20.14
N GLU A 280 28.31 -11.20 -19.45
CA GLU A 280 29.62 -11.49 -20.03
C GLU A 280 29.77 -12.98 -20.41
N ASP A 281 29.33 -13.91 -19.54
CA ASP A 281 29.38 -15.36 -19.80
C ASP A 281 27.98 -15.94 -20.09
N LEU A 282 27.48 -15.73 -21.31
CA LEU A 282 26.18 -16.26 -21.75
C LEU A 282 26.11 -17.80 -21.74
N ASP A 283 27.25 -18.48 -21.90
CA ASP A 283 27.26 -19.94 -21.87
C ASP A 283 27.06 -20.48 -20.45
N SER A 284 27.47 -19.76 -19.41
CA SER A 284 27.13 -20.11 -18.02
C SER A 284 25.63 -20.03 -17.75
N ILE A 285 24.95 -19.06 -18.36
CA ILE A 285 23.49 -18.92 -18.28
C ILE A 285 22.84 -20.14 -18.95
N ARG A 286 23.24 -20.47 -20.18
CA ARG A 286 22.72 -21.63 -20.92
C ARG A 286 22.96 -22.96 -20.19
N ARG A 287 24.16 -23.16 -19.61
CA ARG A 287 24.46 -24.34 -18.79
C ARG A 287 23.54 -24.46 -17.59
N THR A 288 23.23 -23.34 -16.93
CA THR A 288 22.36 -23.33 -15.74
C THR A 288 20.90 -23.58 -16.11
N ILE A 289 20.43 -23.00 -17.22
CA ILE A 289 19.10 -23.28 -17.80
C ILE A 289 18.94 -24.78 -18.07
N SER A 290 19.91 -25.39 -18.76
CA SER A 290 19.90 -26.82 -19.05
C SER A 290 20.02 -27.69 -17.80
N LYS A 291 20.82 -27.27 -16.82
CA LYS A 291 21.02 -28.01 -15.55
C LYS A 291 19.73 -28.14 -14.75
N PHE A 292 18.93 -27.08 -14.68
CA PHE A 292 17.69 -27.05 -13.90
C PHE A 292 16.44 -27.31 -14.74
N ASP A 293 16.59 -27.49 -16.06
CA ASP A 293 15.50 -27.71 -17.01
C ASP A 293 14.44 -26.60 -16.92
N ILE A 294 14.90 -25.35 -17.05
CA ILE A 294 14.07 -24.15 -16.87
C ILE A 294 13.10 -24.00 -18.06
N PRO A 295 11.77 -24.07 -17.85
CA PRO A 295 10.80 -24.15 -18.95
C PRO A 295 10.33 -22.78 -19.46
N TYR A 296 10.77 -21.69 -18.84
CA TYR A 296 10.24 -20.34 -19.09
C TYR A 296 11.28 -19.38 -19.69
N SER A 297 10.78 -18.30 -20.30
CA SER A 297 11.60 -17.35 -21.08
C SER A 297 12.70 -16.69 -20.24
N GLN A 298 13.86 -16.50 -20.88
CA GLN A 298 15.06 -15.92 -20.27
C GLN A 298 15.48 -14.64 -21.00
N TYR A 299 15.77 -13.61 -20.21
CA TYR A 299 16.17 -12.28 -20.63
C TYR A 299 17.49 -11.87 -19.96
N LEU A 300 18.08 -10.80 -20.47
CA LEU A 300 19.30 -10.20 -19.96
C LEU A 300 18.98 -8.82 -19.35
N ALA A 301 19.47 -8.56 -18.14
CA ALA A 301 19.28 -7.30 -17.45
C ALA A 301 20.28 -6.25 -17.95
N ASN A 302 19.98 -5.62 -19.08
CA ASN A 302 20.75 -4.45 -19.51
C ASN A 302 20.55 -3.26 -18.55
N GLU A 303 21.32 -2.19 -18.74
CA GLU A 303 21.28 -1.00 -17.87
C GLU A 303 19.85 -0.44 -17.71
N HIS A 304 19.06 -0.41 -18.78
CA HIS A 304 17.68 0.07 -18.73
C HIS A 304 16.77 -0.80 -17.85
N VAL A 305 16.88 -2.13 -17.97
CA VAL A 305 16.14 -3.08 -17.12
C VAL A 305 16.61 -2.94 -15.67
N MET A 306 17.91 -2.81 -15.44
CA MET A 306 18.47 -2.63 -14.10
C MET A 306 17.97 -1.35 -13.43
N GLU A 307 18.04 -0.21 -14.13
CA GLU A 307 17.52 1.07 -13.65
C GLU A 307 16.02 0.96 -13.32
N ARG A 308 15.26 0.26 -14.16
CA ARG A 308 13.82 0.18 -13.99
C ARG A 308 13.37 -0.64 -12.78
N PHE A 309 14.10 -1.69 -12.43
CA PHE A 309 13.76 -2.57 -11.33
C PHE A 309 14.52 -2.23 -10.03
N PHE A 310 15.72 -1.70 -10.13
CA PHE A 310 16.61 -1.44 -8.98
C PHE A 310 16.97 0.03 -8.76
N GLY A 311 16.78 0.90 -9.75
CA GLY A 311 17.16 2.33 -9.71
C GLY A 311 18.57 2.58 -10.26
N THR A 312 18.95 3.86 -10.38
CA THR A 312 20.16 4.34 -11.07
C THR A 312 21.48 4.12 -10.32
N GLU A 313 21.46 3.73 -9.04
CA GLU A 313 22.67 3.62 -8.19
C GLU A 313 22.72 2.35 -7.32
N VAL A 314 21.92 1.32 -7.62
CA VAL A 314 21.77 0.15 -6.74
C VAL A 314 22.22 -1.13 -7.43
N GLU A 315 23.16 -1.86 -6.80
CA GLU A 315 23.50 -3.24 -7.21
C GLU A 315 22.27 -4.15 -7.09
N ALA A 316 22.02 -5.00 -8.09
CA ALA A 316 20.93 -5.97 -8.00
C ALA A 316 21.09 -6.88 -6.77
N ALA A 317 20.11 -6.83 -5.88
CA ALA A 317 20.02 -7.78 -4.77
C ALA A 317 19.59 -9.13 -5.34
N LEU A 318 20.49 -10.11 -5.45
CA LEU A 318 20.16 -11.41 -6.03
C LEU A 318 19.94 -12.52 -4.97
N PRO A 319 19.00 -13.45 -5.21
CA PRO A 319 17.94 -13.32 -6.21
C PRO A 319 16.95 -12.21 -5.81
N SER A 320 16.25 -11.66 -6.80
CA SER A 320 15.07 -10.81 -6.55
C SER A 320 13.92 -11.26 -7.41
N THR A 321 12.77 -11.54 -6.81
CA THR A 321 11.57 -12.00 -7.51
C THR A 321 10.46 -10.97 -7.40
N TYR A 322 10.03 -10.43 -8.54
CA TYR A 322 8.94 -9.49 -8.69
C TYR A 322 7.70 -10.23 -9.18
N VAL A 323 6.56 -9.98 -8.54
CA VAL A 323 5.31 -10.67 -8.83
C VAL A 323 4.24 -9.63 -9.18
N PHE A 324 3.65 -9.78 -10.36
CA PHE A 324 2.69 -8.86 -10.98
C PHE A 324 1.34 -9.53 -11.17
N ASP A 325 0.26 -8.75 -11.02
CA ASP A 325 -1.08 -9.19 -11.39
C ASP A 325 -1.39 -8.99 -12.89
N GLN A 326 -2.59 -9.38 -13.33
CA GLN A 326 -3.02 -9.27 -14.73
C GLN A 326 -3.09 -7.83 -15.27
N ASN A 327 -3.09 -6.82 -14.40
CA ASN A 327 -3.10 -5.42 -14.79
C ASN A 327 -1.67 -4.83 -14.84
N GLY A 328 -0.64 -5.68 -14.70
CA GLY A 328 0.75 -5.25 -14.65
C GLY A 328 1.13 -4.53 -13.36
N ARG A 329 0.32 -4.63 -12.29
CA ARG A 329 0.62 -4.00 -11.00
C ARG A 329 1.53 -4.91 -10.18
N LEU A 330 2.61 -4.35 -9.64
CA LEU A 330 3.49 -5.09 -8.72
C LEU A 330 2.72 -5.43 -7.45
N ARG A 331 2.54 -6.72 -7.19
CA ARG A 331 1.90 -7.27 -5.98
C ARG A 331 2.92 -7.59 -4.90
N ARG A 332 4.10 -8.07 -5.29
CA ARG A 332 5.15 -8.42 -4.33
C ARG A 332 6.54 -8.35 -4.93
N LEU A 333 7.49 -7.90 -4.12
CA LEU A 333 8.92 -8.05 -4.35
C LEU A 333 9.50 -8.92 -3.23
N PHE A 334 10.21 -9.97 -3.60
CA PHE A 334 11.06 -10.76 -2.71
C PHE A 334 12.52 -10.41 -3.00
N ARG A 335 13.28 -10.07 -1.96
CA ARG A 335 14.74 -9.92 -2.03
C ARG A 335 15.36 -11.07 -1.26
N GLY A 336 16.20 -11.85 -1.93
CA GLY A 336 16.70 -13.13 -1.41
C GLY A 336 15.85 -14.33 -1.84
N PRO A 337 16.35 -15.55 -1.60
CA PRO A 337 15.75 -16.77 -2.11
C PRO A 337 14.38 -17.02 -1.50
N ILE A 338 13.41 -17.40 -2.33
CA ILE A 338 12.07 -17.77 -1.90
C ILE A 338 11.89 -19.29 -1.79
N THR A 339 10.83 -19.69 -1.10
CA THR A 339 10.38 -21.09 -1.12
C THR A 339 9.17 -21.29 -2.03
N GLU A 340 9.00 -22.51 -2.53
CA GLU A 340 7.81 -22.89 -3.32
C GLU A 340 6.53 -22.51 -2.57
N SER A 341 6.42 -22.87 -1.29
CA SER A 341 5.25 -22.58 -0.46
C SER A 341 4.97 -21.08 -0.29
N ALA A 342 6.02 -20.24 -0.22
CA ALA A 342 5.87 -18.81 -0.03
C ALA A 342 5.30 -18.14 -1.29
N LEU A 343 5.68 -18.64 -2.47
CA LEU A 343 5.19 -18.11 -3.74
C LEU A 343 3.87 -18.76 -4.15
N ASP A 344 3.68 -20.06 -3.91
CA ASP A 344 2.46 -20.83 -4.26
C ASP A 344 1.18 -20.19 -3.71
N VAL A 345 1.19 -19.77 -2.43
CA VAL A 345 0.05 -19.07 -1.79
C VAL A 345 -0.28 -17.75 -2.49
N LEU A 346 0.75 -17.01 -2.91
CA LEU A 346 0.56 -15.75 -3.62
C LEU A 346 0.04 -15.98 -5.04
N LEU A 347 0.57 -16.98 -5.76
CA LEU A 347 0.14 -17.28 -7.13
C LEU A 347 -1.28 -17.83 -7.19
N GLN A 348 -1.68 -18.62 -6.19
CA GLN A 348 -3.06 -19.06 -6.03
C GLN A 348 -4.01 -17.86 -5.88
N SER A 349 -3.58 -16.77 -5.25
CA SER A 349 -4.40 -15.55 -5.13
C SER A 349 -4.66 -14.81 -6.46
N PHE A 350 -3.95 -15.16 -7.54
CA PHE A 350 -4.16 -14.59 -8.90
C PHE A 350 -5.05 -15.43 -9.79
N ARG A 351 -5.23 -16.72 -9.47
CA ARG A 351 -6.26 -17.50 -10.14
C ARG A 351 -7.57 -16.81 -9.78
N ASN A 352 -8.45 -16.59 -10.75
CA ASN A 352 -9.80 -16.06 -10.49
C ASN A 352 -10.61 -16.95 -9.52
N GLU A 353 -10.00 -18.01 -9.01
CA GLU A 353 -10.29 -18.59 -7.73
C GLU A 353 -9.30 -18.20 -6.59
N GLY A 354 -9.54 -17.07 -5.91
CA GLY A 354 -9.19 -16.99 -4.48
C GLY A 354 -8.50 -15.70 -4.01
N VAL A 355 -9.25 -14.61 -4.05
CA VAL A 355 -9.37 -13.69 -2.91
C VAL A 355 -9.22 -14.51 -1.60
N PHE A 356 -8.25 -14.21 -0.71
CA PHE A 356 -8.06 -14.94 0.57
C PHE A 356 -9.41 -15.00 1.31
N GLU A 357 -9.68 -16.00 2.18
CA GLU A 357 -10.96 -16.05 2.91
C GLU A 357 -11.31 -14.71 3.58
N ALA A 358 -10.31 -14.02 4.13
CA ALA A 358 -10.46 -12.69 4.71
C ALA A 358 -10.83 -11.62 3.67
N ASP A 359 -10.25 -11.68 2.48
CA ASP A 359 -10.58 -10.80 1.38
C ASP A 359 -11.97 -11.14 0.78
N LEU A 360 -12.40 -12.42 0.81
CA LEU A 360 -13.69 -12.88 0.30
C LEU A 360 -14.78 -12.39 1.24
N GLU A 361 -14.51 -12.47 2.54
CA GLU A 361 -15.36 -11.92 3.57
C GLU A 361 -15.46 -10.40 3.47
N LEU A 362 -14.34 -9.71 3.23
CA LEU A 362 -14.34 -8.26 3.00
C LEU A 362 -15.12 -7.88 1.72
N ALA A 363 -14.89 -8.58 0.61
CA ALA A 363 -15.56 -8.35 -0.67
C ALA A 363 -17.07 -8.64 -0.59
N ALA A 364 -17.47 -9.75 0.04
CA ALA A 364 -18.87 -10.11 0.27
C ALA A 364 -19.59 -9.04 1.11
N ARG A 365 -18.95 -8.59 2.19
CA ARG A 365 -19.50 -7.54 3.06
C ARG A 365 -19.57 -6.18 2.37
N SER A 366 -18.55 -5.83 1.59
CA SER A 366 -18.52 -4.58 0.82
C SER A 366 -19.65 -4.55 -0.22
N ALA A 367 -19.79 -5.61 -1.01
CA ALA A 367 -20.87 -5.75 -1.98
C ALA A 367 -22.26 -5.64 -1.33
N LEU A 368 -22.45 -6.31 -0.18
CA LEU A 368 -23.70 -6.24 0.57
C LEU A 368 -24.03 -4.81 1.06
N ARG A 369 -23.05 -4.06 1.55
CA ARG A 369 -23.24 -2.65 1.98
C ARG A 369 -23.63 -1.75 0.80
N SER A 370 -23.09 -2.02 -0.37
CA SER A 370 -23.39 -1.30 -1.60
C SER A 370 -24.67 -1.78 -2.29
N LEU A 371 -25.44 -2.68 -1.66
CA LEU A 371 -26.65 -3.29 -2.21
C LEU A 371 -26.42 -4.07 -3.52
N ASP A 372 -25.18 -4.48 -3.79
CA ASP A 372 -24.82 -5.38 -4.89
C ASP A 372 -25.01 -6.83 -4.44
N TYR A 373 -26.28 -7.26 -4.46
CA TYR A 373 -26.68 -8.56 -3.96
C TYR A 373 -26.15 -9.73 -4.80
N GLU A 374 -25.96 -9.57 -6.11
CA GLU A 374 -25.43 -10.62 -7.00
C GLU A 374 -23.96 -10.94 -6.68
N THR A 375 -23.14 -9.89 -6.52
CA THR A 375 -21.73 -10.02 -6.14
C THR A 375 -21.60 -10.53 -4.71
N ALA A 376 -22.41 -10.00 -3.78
CA ALA A 376 -22.44 -10.47 -2.39
C ALA A 376 -22.82 -11.95 -2.31
N PHE A 377 -23.83 -12.39 -3.07
CA PHE A 377 -24.28 -13.78 -3.12
C PHE A 377 -23.17 -14.70 -3.59
N THR A 378 -22.50 -14.33 -4.69
CA THR A 378 -21.38 -15.09 -5.26
C THR A 378 -20.27 -15.30 -4.24
N HIS A 379 -19.89 -14.24 -3.50
CA HIS A 379 -18.84 -14.33 -2.49
C HIS A 379 -19.27 -15.06 -1.23
N TYR A 380 -20.49 -14.86 -0.72
CA TYR A 380 -21.00 -15.57 0.46
C TYR A 380 -21.21 -17.05 0.19
N ARG A 381 -21.66 -17.45 -1.00
CA ARG A 381 -21.79 -18.87 -1.35
C ARG A 381 -20.44 -19.55 -1.36
N ARG A 382 -19.44 -18.89 -1.95
CA ARG A 382 -18.07 -19.36 -1.94
C ARG A 382 -17.46 -19.43 -0.54
N LEU A 383 -17.77 -18.48 0.34
CA LEU A 383 -17.38 -18.56 1.75
C LEU A 383 -18.07 -19.71 2.49
N ALA A 384 -19.32 -20.03 2.16
CA ALA A 384 -20.06 -21.14 2.75
C ALA A 384 -19.45 -22.49 2.33
N ASP A 385 -18.99 -22.61 1.08
CA ASP A 385 -18.25 -23.78 0.59
C ASP A 385 -16.90 -23.96 1.32
N LEU A 386 -16.21 -22.86 1.62
CA LEU A 386 -14.93 -22.86 2.34
C LEU A 386 -15.10 -23.09 3.85
N ARG A 387 -16.17 -22.58 4.46
CA ARG A 387 -16.50 -22.72 5.89
C ARG A 387 -17.89 -23.35 6.07
N PRO A 388 -18.07 -24.63 5.72
CA PRO A 388 -19.35 -25.30 5.90
C PRO A 388 -19.67 -25.36 7.40
N GLY A 389 -20.72 -24.62 7.81
CA GLY A 389 -21.13 -24.47 9.22
C GLY A 389 -20.79 -23.13 9.87
N SER A 390 -20.22 -22.16 9.15
CA SER A 390 -20.12 -20.78 9.63
C SER A 390 -21.52 -20.15 9.69
N ALA A 391 -22.11 -20.10 10.89
CA ALA A 391 -23.45 -19.54 11.11
C ALA A 391 -23.57 -18.10 10.56
N GLN A 392 -22.52 -17.29 10.69
CA GLN A 392 -22.51 -15.93 10.15
C GLN A 392 -22.55 -15.91 8.62
N THR A 393 -21.75 -16.76 7.97
CA THR A 393 -21.69 -16.84 6.51
C THR A 393 -22.99 -17.37 5.93
N LEU A 394 -23.54 -18.43 6.52
CA LEU A 394 -24.79 -19.05 6.13
C LEU A 394 -25.98 -18.10 6.33
N TYR A 395 -26.03 -17.38 7.45
CA TYR A 395 -27.04 -16.35 7.68
C TYR A 395 -26.99 -15.25 6.61
N GLN A 396 -25.81 -14.72 6.30
CA GLN A 396 -25.67 -13.67 5.28
C GLN A 396 -25.99 -14.18 3.89
N LEU A 397 -25.54 -15.39 3.52
CA LEU A 397 -25.92 -16.04 2.27
C LEU A 397 -27.44 -16.14 2.14
N GLY A 398 -28.14 -16.58 3.21
CA GLY A 398 -29.59 -16.67 3.22
C GLY A 398 -30.28 -15.32 3.08
N VAL A 399 -29.81 -14.29 3.79
CA VAL A 399 -30.33 -12.91 3.67
C VAL A 399 -30.16 -12.37 2.25
N VAL A 400 -28.99 -12.54 1.64
CA VAL A 400 -28.74 -12.09 0.26
C VAL A 400 -29.59 -12.88 -0.73
N ALA A 401 -29.72 -14.20 -0.55
CA ALA A 401 -30.57 -15.05 -1.39
C ALA A 401 -32.03 -14.61 -1.36
N LEU A 402 -32.57 -14.21 -0.20
CA LEU A 402 -33.92 -13.63 -0.09
C LEU A 402 -34.07 -12.33 -0.88
N GLN A 403 -33.06 -11.45 -0.84
CA GLN A 403 -33.09 -10.18 -1.61
C GLN A 403 -33.09 -10.44 -3.12
N LEU A 404 -32.43 -11.50 -3.57
CA LEU A 404 -32.43 -11.95 -4.97
C LEU A 404 -33.67 -12.78 -5.35
N GLY A 405 -34.57 -13.05 -4.40
CA GLY A 405 -35.74 -13.91 -4.63
C GLY A 405 -35.43 -15.41 -4.77
N ASN A 406 -34.21 -15.83 -4.42
CA ASN A 406 -33.79 -17.23 -4.41
C ASN A 406 -34.21 -17.91 -3.10
N LEU A 407 -35.48 -18.27 -3.01
CA LEU A 407 -36.09 -18.85 -1.80
C LEU A 407 -35.51 -20.22 -1.41
N GLU A 408 -35.07 -21.01 -2.39
CA GLU A 408 -34.52 -22.35 -2.15
C GLU A 408 -33.16 -22.29 -1.46
N GLU A 409 -32.24 -21.47 -2.00
CA GLU A 409 -30.93 -21.25 -1.36
C GLU A 409 -31.08 -20.56 0.00
N ALA A 410 -32.02 -19.62 0.12
CA ALA A 410 -32.29 -18.97 1.40
C ALA A 410 -32.72 -19.96 2.48
N LEU A 411 -33.64 -20.88 2.14
CA LEU A 411 -34.07 -21.92 3.07
C LEU A 411 -32.90 -22.83 3.44
N LEU A 412 -32.16 -23.32 2.44
CA LEU A 412 -31.04 -24.25 2.62
C LEU A 412 -29.92 -23.66 3.48
N ALA A 413 -29.62 -22.37 3.31
CA ALA A 413 -28.60 -21.68 4.09
C ALA A 413 -29.07 -21.35 5.51
N LEU A 414 -30.35 -21.04 5.73
CA LEU A 414 -30.86 -20.66 7.05
C LEU A 414 -31.25 -21.85 7.94
N GLU A 415 -31.48 -23.04 7.35
CA GLU A 415 -31.74 -24.28 8.09
C GLU A 415 -30.45 -24.96 8.61
N GLN A 416 -29.32 -24.71 7.93
CA GLN A 416 -27.98 -25.19 8.33
C GLN A 416 -27.36 -24.27 9.38
#